data_AF-A0A8T3WN05-F1
#
_entry.id   AF-A0A8T3WN05-F1
#
_cell.length_a   1.000
_cell.length_b   1.000
_cell.length_c   1.000
_cell.angle_alpha   90.00
_cell.angle_beta   90.00
_cell.angle_gamma   90.00
#
_symmetry.space_group_name_H-M   'P 1'
#
loop_
_entity.id
_entity.type
_entity.pdbx_description
1 polymer ?
#
loop_
_entity_poly.entity_id
_entity_poly.type
_entity_poly.pdbx_seq_one_letter_code
_entity_poly.pdbx_strand_id
1 'polypeptide(L)'
;MASIKLMQEAPISLSELKEKIHEVEARDNEISFRANKVKDYLNKIVKLDMKTASELKQKLLSLDIPRLKDRQIIKITDILPEDLEELRAIFMGEVTTITQENLEKIVEAVKPFTQKQKSKK
;
A
#
# COMPACT_ATOMS: atom_id res chain seq x y z
N MET A 1 28.95 2.63 -21.18
CA MET A 1 27.92 2.52 -20.12
C MET A 1 26.74 1.81 -20.74
N ALA A 2 26.31 0.66 -20.20
CA ALA A 2 25.12 -0.01 -20.70
C ALA A 2 23.93 0.96 -20.56
N SER A 3 23.25 1.26 -21.67
CA SER A 3 22.06 2.12 -21.65
C SER A 3 20.92 1.32 -21.05
N ILE A 4 20.72 1.46 -19.74
CA ILE A 4 19.57 0.87 -19.04
C ILE A 4 18.33 1.63 -19.51
N LYS A 5 17.40 0.93 -20.18
CA LYS A 5 16.12 1.47 -20.61
C LYS A 5 15.02 0.99 -19.67
N LEU A 6 14.28 1.92 -19.06
CA LEU A 6 13.12 1.59 -18.25
C LEU A 6 11.99 1.07 -19.15
N MET A 7 11.59 -0.18 -18.95
CA MET A 7 10.51 -0.81 -19.72
C MET A 7 9.14 -0.62 -19.05
N GLN A 8 9.10 -0.76 -17.72
CA GLN A 8 7.89 -0.65 -16.92
C GLN A 8 8.26 -0.28 -15.49
N GLU A 9 7.41 0.51 -14.85
CA GLU A 9 7.47 0.82 -13.42
C GLU A 9 6.06 0.69 -12.84
N ALA A 10 5.95 0.04 -11.69
CA ALA A 10 4.70 -0.06 -10.95
C ALA A 10 4.99 0.12 -9.46
N PRO A 11 4.19 0.92 -8.75
CA PRO A 11 4.28 1.01 -7.31
C PRO A 11 3.91 -0.34 -6.66
N ILE A 12 4.53 -0.64 -5.52
CA ILE A 12 4.26 -1.84 -4.72
C ILE A 12 3.87 -1.43 -3.29
N SER A 13 3.02 -2.23 -2.65
CA SER A 13 2.63 -1.99 -1.25
C SER A 13 3.72 -2.42 -0.27
N LEU A 14 3.66 -1.94 0.98
CA LEU A 14 4.57 -2.37 2.04
C LEU A 14 4.43 -3.88 2.31
N SER A 15 3.21 -4.40 2.19
CA SER A 15 2.92 -5.84 2.34
C SER A 15 3.58 -6.66 1.23
N GLU A 16 3.48 -6.21 -0.02
CA GLU A 16 4.17 -6.83 -1.17
C GLU A 16 5.70 -6.74 -1.02
N LEU A 17 6.22 -5.59 -0.58
CA LEU A 17 7.66 -5.40 -0.37
C LEU A 17 8.19 -6.34 0.73
N LYS A 18 7.41 -6.58 1.79
CA LYS A 18 7.80 -7.48 2.87
C LYS A 18 8.03 -8.90 2.35
N GLU A 19 7.11 -9.44 1.56
CA GLU A 19 7.28 -10.75 0.93
C GLU A 19 8.48 -10.78 -0.02
N LYS A 20 8.67 -9.75 -0.85
CA LYS A 20 9.84 -9.67 -1.74
C LYS A 20 11.17 -9.67 -0.99
N ILE A 21 11.25 -9.02 0.17
CA ILE A 21 12.47 -9.05 0.99
C ILE A 21 12.71 -10.46 1.55
N HIS A 22 11.66 -11.16 1.98
CA HIS A 22 11.78 -12.55 2.42
C HIS A 22 12.23 -13.48 1.29
N GLU A 23 11.72 -13.31 0.06
CA GLU A 23 12.16 -14.06 -1.11
C GLU A 23 13.65 -13.84 -1.43
N VAL A 24 14.09 -12.58 -1.38
CA VAL A 24 15.50 -12.22 -1.60
C VAL A 24 16.41 -12.82 -0.53
N GLU A 25 16.00 -12.74 0.74
CA GLU A 25 16.76 -13.33 1.85
C GLU A 25 16.84 -14.86 1.75
N ALA A 26 15.75 -15.53 1.37
CA ALA A 26 15.73 -16.98 1.18
C ALA A 26 16.59 -17.43 0.00
N ARG A 27 16.70 -16.60 -1.05
CA ARG A 27 17.54 -16.90 -2.23
C ARG A 27 19.02 -16.67 -1.96
N ASP A 28 19.36 -15.55 -1.32
CA ASP A 28 20.74 -15.06 -1.22
C ASP A 28 21.39 -15.40 0.14
N ASN A 29 20.63 -15.96 1.09
CA ASN A 29 20.98 -16.26 2.48
C ASN A 29 21.40 -15.06 3.35
N GLU A 30 21.94 -14.01 2.74
CA GLU A 30 22.30 -12.76 3.39
C GLU A 30 21.76 -11.56 2.61
N ILE A 31 21.24 -10.58 3.33
CA ILE A 31 20.82 -9.29 2.76
C ILE A 31 21.68 -8.17 3.31
N SER A 32 21.85 -7.11 2.50
CA SER A 32 22.65 -5.95 2.90
C SER A 32 22.17 -5.29 4.20
N PHE A 33 23.04 -4.53 4.87
CA PHE A 33 22.68 -3.77 6.07
C PHE A 33 21.43 -2.88 5.86
N ARG A 34 21.31 -2.23 4.70
CA ARG A 34 20.15 -1.38 4.38
C ARG A 34 18.88 -2.22 4.21
N ALA A 35 18.97 -3.35 3.53
CA ALA A 35 17.84 -4.27 3.36
C ALA A 35 17.37 -4.83 4.72
N ASN A 36 18.29 -5.15 5.63
CA ASN A 36 17.95 -5.53 7.00
C ASN A 36 17.19 -4.43 7.75
N LYS A 37 17.60 -3.17 7.62
CA LYS A 37 16.84 -2.05 8.22
C LYS A 37 15.44 -1.88 7.63
N VAL A 38 15.27 -2.12 6.33
CA VAL A 38 13.95 -2.12 5.69
C VAL A 38 13.11 -3.29 6.20
N LYS A 39 13.68 -4.49 6.32
CA LYS A 39 13.01 -5.65 6.92
C LYS A 39 12.49 -5.35 8.34
N ASP A 40 13.34 -4.77 9.19
CA ASP A 40 12.96 -4.34 10.54
C ASP A 40 11.81 -3.33 10.54
N TYR A 41 11.86 -2.35 9.63
CA TYR A 41 10.79 -1.37 9.44
C TYR A 41 9.48 -2.03 9.02
N LEU A 42 9.51 -2.91 8.03
CA LEU A 42 8.33 -3.60 7.51
C LEU A 42 7.69 -4.50 8.56
N ASN A 43 8.50 -5.18 9.38
CA ASN A 43 7.99 -6.00 10.48
C ASN A 43 7.19 -5.20 11.52
N LYS A 44 7.47 -3.90 11.67
CA LYS A 44 6.79 -3.03 12.64
C LYS A 44 5.61 -2.26 12.04
N ILE A 45 5.71 -1.87 10.77
CA ILE A 45 4.77 -0.93 10.15
C ILE A 45 3.72 -1.63 9.30
N VAL A 46 4.03 -2.79 8.71
CA VAL A 46 3.10 -3.50 7.84
C VAL A 46 1.86 -3.92 8.64
N LYS A 47 0.72 -3.38 8.21
CA LYS A 47 -0.55 -3.55 8.90
C LYS A 47 -1.34 -4.76 8.38
N LEU A 48 -1.21 -5.09 7.09
CA LEU A 48 -1.90 -6.20 6.43
C LEU A 48 -0.91 -7.26 5.94
N ASP A 49 -1.35 -8.50 5.89
CA ASP A 49 -0.66 -9.55 5.12
C ASP A 49 -0.88 -9.35 3.62
N MET A 50 0.01 -9.91 2.79
CA MET A 50 0.01 -9.72 1.33
C MET A 50 -1.35 -10.03 0.69
N LYS A 51 -2.02 -11.10 1.14
CA LYS A 51 -3.33 -11.50 0.61
C LYS A 51 -4.38 -10.43 0.90
N THR A 52 -4.52 -10.03 2.15
CA THR A 52 -5.48 -9.01 2.57
C THR A 52 -5.20 -7.64 1.94
N ALA A 53 -3.93 -7.26 1.79
CA ALA A 53 -3.54 -6.04 1.09
C ALA A 53 -3.93 -6.08 -0.41
N SER A 54 -3.73 -7.24 -1.05
CA SER A 54 -4.13 -7.45 -2.45
C SER A 54 -5.65 -7.39 -2.63
N GLU A 55 -6.41 -7.98 -1.70
CA GLU A 55 -7.88 -7.90 -1.69
C GLU A 55 -8.35 -6.44 -1.58
N LEU A 56 -7.78 -5.65 -0.68
CA LEU A 56 -8.12 -4.22 -0.54
C LEU A 56 -7.75 -3.43 -1.80
N LYS A 57 -6.57 -3.65 -2.36
CA LYS A 57 -6.13 -3.00 -3.61
C LYS A 57 -7.12 -3.26 -4.75
N GLN A 58 -7.54 -4.51 -4.94
CA GLN A 58 -8.54 -4.87 -5.96
C GLN A 58 -9.89 -4.21 -5.69
N LYS A 59 -10.33 -4.19 -4.43
CA LYS A 59 -11.58 -3.52 -4.04
C LYS A 59 -11.52 -2.02 -4.36
N LEU A 60 -10.40 -1.35 -4.09
CA LEU A 60 -10.22 0.08 -4.42
C LEU A 60 -10.19 0.32 -5.93
N LEU A 61 -9.54 -0.54 -6.70
CA LEU A 61 -9.55 -0.47 -8.17
C LEU A 61 -10.97 -0.64 -8.74
N SER A 62 -11.78 -1.53 -8.17
CA SER A 62 -13.16 -1.75 -8.62
C SER A 62 -14.13 -0.60 -8.35
N LEU A 63 -13.74 0.40 -7.54
CA LEU A 63 -14.55 1.60 -7.33
C LEU A 63 -14.54 2.54 -8.54
N ASP A 64 -13.61 2.33 -9.49
CA ASP A 64 -13.45 3.12 -10.72
C ASP A 64 -13.49 4.63 -10.47
N ILE A 65 -12.75 5.08 -9.45
CA ILE A 65 -12.78 6.48 -9.02
C ILE A 65 -11.96 7.32 -10.00
N PRO A 66 -12.58 8.36 -10.62
CA PRO A 66 -11.88 9.20 -11.57
C PRO A 66 -10.64 9.85 -10.95
N ARG A 67 -9.53 9.82 -11.71
CA ARG A 67 -8.24 10.43 -11.35
C ARG A 67 -7.52 9.78 -10.17
N LEU A 68 -8.05 8.72 -9.57
CA LEU A 68 -7.36 7.92 -8.57
C LEU A 68 -6.29 7.06 -9.26
N LYS A 69 -5.02 7.28 -8.92
CA LYS A 69 -3.85 6.60 -9.51
C LYS A 69 -3.39 5.44 -8.65
N ASP A 70 -2.74 4.45 -9.26
CA ASP A 70 -2.20 3.26 -8.56
C ASP A 70 -1.35 3.58 -7.33
N ARG A 71 -0.50 4.63 -7.42
CA ARG A 71 0.32 5.09 -6.29
C ARG A 71 -0.54 5.49 -5.08
N GLN A 72 -1.66 6.14 -5.31
CA GLN A 72 -2.58 6.57 -4.26
C GLN A 72 -3.34 5.37 -3.68
N ILE A 73 -3.77 4.44 -4.53
CA ILE A 73 -4.43 3.18 -4.10
C ILE A 73 -3.51 2.40 -3.16
N ILE A 74 -2.24 2.29 -3.51
CA ILE A 74 -1.25 1.62 -2.65
C ILE A 74 -1.05 2.39 -1.36
N LYS A 75 -0.99 3.72 -1.41
CA LYS A 75 -0.86 4.53 -0.21
C LYS A 75 -2.03 4.36 0.76
N ILE A 76 -3.26 4.30 0.24
CA ILE A 76 -4.46 3.99 1.00
C ILE A 76 -4.37 2.57 1.60
N THR A 77 -3.88 1.61 0.82
CA THR A 77 -3.70 0.21 1.26
C THR A 77 -2.68 0.10 2.41
N ASP A 78 -1.61 0.89 2.37
CA ASP A 78 -0.56 0.89 3.40
C ASP A 78 -0.97 1.65 4.67
N ILE A 79 -1.66 2.79 4.51
CA ILE A 79 -2.03 3.66 5.63
C ILE A 79 -3.32 3.20 6.31
N LEU A 80 -4.28 2.67 5.56
CA LEU A 80 -5.60 2.25 6.04
C LEU A 80 -6.35 3.37 6.76
N PRO A 81 -6.73 4.45 6.06
CA PRO A 81 -7.46 5.54 6.67
C PRO A 81 -8.81 5.07 7.25
N GLU A 82 -9.06 5.37 8.53
CA GLU A 82 -10.29 5.02 9.24
C GLU A 82 -11.44 6.00 8.94
N ASP A 83 -11.11 7.24 8.60
CA ASP A 83 -12.07 8.32 8.36
C ASP A 83 -11.67 9.24 7.18
N LEU A 84 -12.53 10.23 6.90
CA LEU A 84 -12.32 11.20 5.83
C LEU A 84 -11.15 12.15 6.11
N GLU A 85 -10.82 12.42 7.36
CA GLU A 85 -9.73 13.33 7.73
C GLU A 85 -8.39 12.68 7.44
N GLU A 86 -8.20 11.43 7.87
CA GLU A 86 -7.04 10.61 7.56
C GLU A 86 -6.90 10.43 6.05
N LEU A 87 -7.99 10.14 5.33
CA LEU A 87 -7.96 10.00 3.88
C LEU A 87 -7.54 11.32 3.19
N ARG A 88 -8.06 12.47 3.65
CA ARG A 88 -7.66 13.79 3.14
C ARG A 88 -6.19 14.09 3.42
N ALA A 89 -5.66 13.66 4.56
CA ALA A 89 -4.25 13.81 4.87
C ALA A 89 -3.35 13.02 3.90
N ILE A 90 -3.80 11.86 3.39
CA ILE A 90 -3.07 11.10 2.36
C ILE A 90 -2.96 11.89 1.06
N PHE A 91 -4.00 12.62 0.68
CA PHE A 91 -4.05 13.41 -0.56
C PHE A 91 -3.48 14.82 -0.42
N MET A 92 -2.99 15.20 0.76
CA MET A 92 -2.47 16.54 1.00
C MET A 92 -1.23 16.81 0.12
N GLY A 93 -1.30 17.86 -0.69
CA GLY A 93 -0.23 18.21 -1.64
C GLY A 93 -0.29 17.47 -2.98
N GLU A 94 -1.31 16.63 -3.20
CA GLU A 94 -1.53 15.99 -4.50
C GLU A 94 -2.46 16.84 -5.40
N VAL A 95 -2.25 16.78 -6.71
CA VAL A 95 -3.05 17.53 -7.71
C VAL A 95 -4.38 16.84 -8.04
N THR A 96 -4.74 15.81 -7.27
CA THR A 96 -5.90 14.96 -7.53
C THR A 96 -7.09 15.46 -6.73
N THR A 97 -8.13 15.92 -7.43
CA THR A 97 -9.39 16.30 -6.80
C THR A 97 -10.37 15.12 -6.87
N ILE A 98 -10.75 14.59 -5.71
CA ILE A 98 -11.73 13.51 -5.57
C ILE A 98 -12.99 14.11 -4.95
N THR A 99 -14.16 13.76 -5.49
CA THR A 99 -15.45 14.22 -4.95
C THR A 99 -15.70 13.63 -3.56
N GLN A 100 -16.50 14.31 -2.74
CA GLN A 100 -16.79 13.85 -1.39
C GLN A 100 -17.43 12.45 -1.38
N GLU A 101 -18.37 12.19 -2.29
CA GLU A 101 -18.99 10.87 -2.47
C GLU A 101 -17.96 9.76 -2.72
N ASN A 102 -16.92 10.05 -3.51
CA ASN A 102 -15.88 9.08 -3.80
C ASN A 102 -14.91 8.88 -2.63
N LEU A 103 -14.65 9.93 -1.84
CA LEU A 103 -13.89 9.79 -0.60
C LEU A 103 -14.63 8.89 0.40
N GLU A 104 -15.95 9.05 0.54
CA GLU A 104 -16.77 8.21 1.41
C GLU A 104 -16.74 6.74 0.97
N LYS A 105 -16.87 6.46 -0.33
CA LYS A 105 -16.72 5.11 -0.90
C LYS A 105 -15.36 4.47 -0.57
N ILE A 106 -14.27 5.24 -0.63
CA ILE A 106 -12.93 4.75 -0.27
C ILE A 106 -12.89 4.35 1.20
N VAL A 107 -13.35 5.22 2.10
CA VAL A 107 -13.34 4.94 3.55
C VAL A 107 -14.20 3.70 3.85
N GLU A 108 -15.38 3.58 3.24
CA GLU A 108 -16.23 2.40 3.36
C GLU A 108 -15.57 1.12 2.84
N ALA A 109 -14.80 1.21 1.76
CA ALA A 109 -14.06 0.08 1.23
C ALA A 109 -12.97 -0.40 2.20
N VAL A 110 -12.31 0.53 2.91
CA VAL A 110 -11.20 0.28 3.84
C VAL A 110 -11.67 -0.23 5.21
N LYS A 111 -12.78 0.28 5.75
CA LYS A 111 -13.32 -0.04 7.10
C LYS A 111 -13.24 -1.54 7.51
N PRO A 112 -13.66 -2.52 6.66
CA PRO A 112 -13.61 -3.93 7.02
C PRO A 112 -12.19 -4.48 7.27
N PHE A 113 -11.18 -3.85 6.68
CA PHE A 113 -9.77 -4.28 6.78
C PHE A 113 -9.09 -3.73 8.05
N THR A 114 -9.56 -2.58 8.55
CA THR A 114 -9.10 -2.01 9.81
C THR A 114 -9.61 -2.81 11.02
N GLN A 115 -10.88 -3.25 11.00
CA GLN A 115 -11.47 -4.03 12.09
C GLN A 115 -10.82 -5.42 12.24
N LYS A 116 -10.46 -6.06 11.11
CA LYS A 116 -9.73 -7.33 11.10
C LYS A 116 -8.33 -7.27 11.73
N GLN A 117 -7.72 -6.09 11.83
CA GLN A 117 -6.46 -5.93 12.55
C GLN A 117 -6.65 -5.82 14.06
N LYS A 118 -7.70 -5.13 14.51
CA LYS A 118 -8.00 -4.98 15.94
C LYS A 118 -8.33 -6.34 16.59
N SER A 119 -8.80 -7.33 15.81
CA SER A 119 -9.04 -8.70 16.28
C SER A 119 -7.82 -9.65 16.21
N LYS A 120 -6.70 -9.23 15.60
CA LYS A 120 -5.45 -10.02 15.50
C LYS A 120 -4.38 -9.60 16.51
N LYS A 121 -4.63 -8.53 17.28
CA LYS A 121 -3.83 -8.13 18.44
C LYS A 121 -4.46 -8.67 19.72
#